data_AF-A0AAX2IJ67-F1
#
_entry.id   AF-A0AAX2IJ67-F1
#
_cell.length_a   1.000
_cell.length_b   1.000
_cell.length_c   1.000
_cell.angle_alpha   90.00
_cell.angle_beta   90.00
_cell.angle_gamma   90.00
#
_symmetry.space_group_name_H-M   'P 1'
#
loop_
_entity.id
_entity.type
_entity.pdbx_description
1 polymer ?
#
loop_
_entity_poly.entity_id
_entity_poly.type
_entity_poly.pdbx_seq_one_letter_code
_entity_poly.pdbx_strand_id
1 'polypeptide(L)'
;MNPKKATQAQLEKLKELRTQLISPSIDIRIGILVHIDQILKDIDFISSFHSNLSTDLVIYKMQREKFNFDSIVQTVNHAINYYEELK
;
A
#
# COMPACT_ATOMS: atom_id res chain seq x y z
N MET A 1 21.01 5.17 4.16
CA MET A 1 20.55 3.76 4.19
C MET A 1 19.98 3.45 2.83
N ASN A 2 20.44 2.40 2.16
CA ASN A 2 19.84 1.97 0.89
C ASN A 2 18.50 1.27 1.18
N PRO A 3 17.46 1.47 0.35
CA PRO A 3 16.21 0.73 0.50
C PRO A 3 16.53 -0.77 0.48
N LYS A 4 15.96 -1.56 1.41
CA LYS A 4 16.09 -3.01 1.30
C LYS A 4 15.33 -3.43 0.04
N LYS A 5 15.98 -4.24 -0.81
CA LYS A 5 15.29 -4.83 -1.96
C LYS A 5 14.10 -5.64 -1.46
N ALA A 6 12.92 -5.39 -2.03
CA ALA A 6 11.74 -6.19 -1.73
C ALA A 6 11.98 -7.64 -2.18
N THR A 7 11.58 -8.61 -1.35
CA THR A 7 11.63 -10.02 -1.72
C THR A 7 10.52 -10.34 -2.74
N GLN A 8 10.69 -11.42 -3.52
CA GLN A 8 9.64 -11.87 -4.45
C GLN A 8 8.31 -12.12 -3.73
N ALA A 9 8.34 -12.74 -2.55
CA ALA A 9 7.15 -13.02 -1.76
C ALA A 9 6.43 -11.74 -1.30
N GLN A 10 7.18 -10.71 -0.91
CA GLN A 10 6.59 -9.40 -0.55
C GLN A 10 5.93 -8.72 -1.76
N LEU A 11 6.58 -8.76 -2.93
CA LEU A 11 6.02 -8.21 -4.17
C LEU A 11 4.75 -8.94 -4.62
N GLU A 12 4.77 -10.28 -4.61
CA GLU A 12 3.60 -11.10 -4.93
C GLU A 12 2.46 -10.82 -3.95
N LYS A 13 2.77 -10.68 -2.66
CA LYS A 13 1.75 -10.35 -1.66
C LYS A 13 1.16 -8.95 -1.85
N LEU A 14 1.98 -7.95 -2.18
CA LEU A 14 1.50 -6.61 -2.51
C LEU A 14 0.56 -6.64 -3.72
N LYS A 15 0.91 -7.41 -4.77
CA LYS A 15 0.07 -7.57 -5.96
C LYS A 15 -1.27 -8.25 -5.64
N GLU A 16 -1.25 -9.31 -4.82
CA GLU A 16 -2.46 -10.00 -4.36
C GLU A 16 -3.36 -9.07 -3.53
N LEU A 17 -2.79 -8.32 -2.58
CA LEU A 17 -3.55 -7.38 -1.77
C LEU A 17 -4.12 -6.24 -2.63
N ARG A 18 -3.34 -5.75 -3.61
CA ARG A 18 -3.79 -4.73 -4.56
C ARG A 18 -5.02 -5.17 -5.35
N THR A 19 -5.12 -6.43 -5.80
CA THR A 19 -6.32 -6.90 -6.51
C THR A 19 -7.54 -6.97 -5.59
N GLN A 20 -7.35 -7.25 -4.30
CA GLN A 20 -8.43 -7.29 -3.31
C GLN A 20 -8.98 -5.89 -2.97
N LEU A 21 -8.25 -4.81 -3.25
CA LEU A 21 -8.73 -3.42 -3.07
C LEU A 21 -9.94 -3.06 -3.95
N ILE A 22 -10.29 -3.89 -4.94
CA ILE A 22 -11.51 -3.76 -5.76
C ILE A 22 -12.80 -4.01 -4.93
N SER A 23 -12.66 -4.58 -3.72
CA SER A 23 -13.79 -4.83 -2.82
C SER A 23 -14.67 -3.58 -2.62
N PRO A 24 -16.02 -3.70 -2.72
CA PRO A 24 -16.92 -2.58 -2.44
C PRO A 24 -16.94 -2.21 -0.95
N SER A 25 -16.60 -3.14 -0.05
CA SER A 25 -16.62 -2.91 1.39
C SER A 25 -15.44 -2.05 1.84
N ILE A 26 -15.75 -0.94 2.51
CA ILE A 26 -14.76 0.00 3.06
C ILE A 26 -13.94 -0.68 4.15
N ASP A 27 -14.57 -1.43 5.05
CA ASP A 27 -13.85 -2.06 6.17
C ASP A 27 -12.90 -3.17 5.68
N ILE A 28 -13.30 -3.90 4.63
CA ILE A 28 -12.40 -4.85 3.94
C ILE A 28 -11.22 -4.10 3.32
N ARG A 29 -11.46 -2.99 2.60
CA ARG A 29 -10.40 -2.17 2.01
C ARG A 29 -9.45 -1.62 3.08
N ILE A 30 -9.96 -1.12 4.20
CA ILE A 30 -9.14 -0.65 5.33
C ILE A 30 -8.26 -1.79 5.87
N GLY A 31 -8.81 -2.99 6.07
CA GLY A 31 -8.05 -4.15 6.51
C GLY A 31 -6.91 -4.50 5.56
N ILE A 32 -7.20 -4.53 4.25
CA ILE A 32 -6.19 -4.78 3.21
C ILE A 32 -5.10 -3.69 3.23
N LEU A 33 -5.47 -2.42 3.36
CA LEU A 33 -4.50 -1.32 3.41
C LEU A 33 -3.59 -1.37 4.63
N VAL A 34 -4.10 -1.83 5.79
CA VAL A 34 -3.25 -2.08 6.97
C VAL A 34 -2.18 -3.13 6.66
N HIS A 35 -2.54 -4.20 5.94
CA HIS A 35 -1.56 -5.21 5.53
C HIS A 35 -0.55 -4.68 4.51
N ILE A 36 -0.99 -3.88 3.55
CA ILE A 36 -0.08 -3.24 2.58
C ILE A 36 0.90 -2.30 3.30
N ASP A 37 0.41 -1.47 4.23
CA ASP A 37 1.22 -0.55 5.02
C ASP A 37 2.31 -1.27 5.83
N GLN A 38 1.98 -2.40 6.45
CA GLN A 38 2.95 -3.24 7.16
C GLN A 38 4.03 -3.80 6.23
N ILE A 39 3.66 -4.28 5.04
CA ILE A 39 4.64 -4.80 4.08
C ILE A 39 5.56 -3.69 3.59
N LEU A 40 5.02 -2.51 3.27
CA LEU A 40 5.82 -1.36 2.85
C LEU A 40 6.80 -0.91 3.93
N LYS A 41 6.35 -0.90 5.19
CA LYS A 41 7.19 -0.65 6.36
C LYS A 41 8.33 -1.67 6.50
N ASP A 42 8.04 -2.95 6.28
CA ASP A 42 9.03 -4.02 6.39
C ASP A 42 10.07 -3.99 5.27
N ILE A 43 9.66 -3.56 4.06
CA ILE A 43 10.57 -3.32 2.93
C ILE A 43 11.44 -2.09 3.23
N ASP A 44 10.81 -0.94 3.42
CA ASP A 44 11.51 0.31 3.69
C ASP A 44 10.64 1.27 4.51
N PHE A 45 10.88 1.25 5.83
CA PHE A 45 10.22 2.11 6.80
C PHE A 45 10.39 3.61 6.52
N ILE A 46 11.49 4.02 5.88
CA ILE A 46 11.81 5.43 5.61
C ILE A 46 11.24 5.85 4.23
N SER A 47 10.67 4.91 3.47
CA SER A 47 10.11 5.22 2.15
C SER A 47 8.95 6.21 2.23
N SER A 48 8.86 7.03 1.18
CA SER A 48 7.70 7.89 0.95
C SER A 48 6.43 7.06 0.75
N PHE A 49 6.52 5.84 0.23
CA PHE A 49 5.36 4.96 0.04
C PHE A 49 4.69 4.58 1.36
N HIS A 50 5.45 4.12 2.35
CA HIS A 50 4.90 3.82 3.68
C HIS A 50 4.33 5.08 4.34
N SER A 51 5.09 6.18 4.33
CA SER A 51 4.66 7.44 4.98
C SER A 51 3.37 8.01 4.38
N ASN A 52 3.28 8.00 3.04
CA ASN A 52 2.09 8.47 2.31
C ASN A 52 0.90 7.54 2.55
N LEU A 53 1.10 6.22 2.43
CA LEU A 53 0.02 5.26 2.62
C LEU A 53 -0.52 5.29 4.05
N SER A 54 0.35 5.38 5.05
CA SER A 54 -0.06 5.49 6.46
C SER A 54 -0.90 6.75 6.68
N THR A 55 -0.55 7.87 6.05
CA THR A 55 -1.32 9.12 6.14
C THR A 55 -2.67 8.97 5.45
N ASP A 56 -2.69 8.49 4.21
CA ASP A 56 -3.91 8.28 3.43
C ASP A 56 -4.85 7.28 4.12
N LEU A 57 -4.31 6.25 4.76
CA LEU A 57 -5.09 5.27 5.52
C LEU A 57 -5.79 5.90 6.73
N VAL A 58 -5.12 6.82 7.44
CA VAL A 58 -5.75 7.57 8.55
C VAL A 58 -6.89 8.42 8.01
N ILE A 59 -6.67 9.16 6.93
CA ILE A 59 -7.69 10.01 6.32
C ILE A 59 -8.86 9.15 5.82
N TYR A 60 -8.58 8.02 5.17
CA TYR A 60 -9.58 7.09 4.65
C TYR A 60 -10.45 6.49 5.77
N LYS A 61 -9.86 6.14 6.91
CA LYS A 61 -10.59 5.68 8.10
C LYS A 61 -11.56 6.76 8.62
N MET A 62 -11.19 8.03 8.55
CA MET A 62 -12.00 9.15 9.03
C MET A 62 -13.08 9.59 8.05
N GLN A 63 -12.74 9.70 6.76
CA GLN A 63 -13.60 10.27 5.73
C GLN A 63 -14.40 9.22 4.95
N ARG A 64 -13.98 7.96 4.99
CA ARG A 64 -14.63 6.79 4.36
C ARG A 64 -14.97 7.07 2.89
N GLU A 65 -16.25 7.18 2.55
CA GLU A 65 -16.74 7.39 1.18
C GLU A 65 -16.39 8.76 0.58
N LYS A 66 -16.10 9.76 1.43
CA LYS A 66 -15.76 11.11 0.97
C LYS A 66 -14.30 11.23 0.51
N PHE A 67 -13.49 10.23 0.81
CA PHE A 67 -12.09 10.20 0.44
C PHE A 67 -11.91 9.67 -0.98
N ASN A 68 -10.99 10.27 -1.74
CA ASN A 68 -10.64 9.78 -3.06
C ASN A 68 -9.81 8.49 -2.97
N PHE A 69 -10.47 7.35 -2.95
CA PHE A 69 -9.80 6.05 -2.82
C PHE A 69 -8.85 5.72 -4.00
N ASP A 70 -9.07 6.30 -5.18
CA ASP A 70 -8.23 6.03 -6.35
C ASP A 70 -6.78 6.49 -6.14
N SER A 71 -6.56 7.54 -5.32
CA SER A 71 -5.20 8.00 -5.00
C SER A 71 -4.40 6.94 -4.23
N ILE A 72 -5.05 6.24 -3.29
CA ILE A 72 -4.44 5.13 -2.54
C ILE A 72 -4.05 4.00 -3.50
N VAL A 73 -4.95 3.62 -4.40
CA VAL A 73 -4.70 2.55 -5.38
C VAL A 73 -3.51 2.92 -6.27
N GLN A 74 -3.39 4.19 -6.69
CA GLN A 74 -2.24 4.68 -7.45
C GLN A 74 -0.94 4.61 -6.64
N THR A 75 -0.94 5.03 -5.37
CA THR A 75 0.23 4.93 -4.48
C THR A 75 0.70 3.48 -4.35
N VAL A 76 -0.23 2.53 -4.18
CA VAL A 76 0.11 1.10 -4.10
C VAL A 76 0.68 0.59 -5.43
N ASN A 77 0.09 0.96 -6.57
CA ASN A 77 0.63 0.56 -7.89
C ASN A 77 2.05 1.11 -8.12
N HIS A 78 2.29 2.38 -7.76
CA HIS A 78 3.62 2.98 -7.87
C HIS A 78 4.65 2.28 -6.97
N ALA A 79 4.27 1.93 -5.74
CA ALA A 79 5.15 1.19 -4.85
C ALA A 79 5.54 -0.18 -5.43
N ILE A 80 4.56 -0.93 -5.96
CA ILE A 80 4.81 -2.23 -6.62
C ILE A 80 5.79 -2.05 -7.78
N ASN A 81 5.50 -1.13 -8.71
CA ASN A 81 6.36 -0.90 -9.88
C ASN A 81 7.79 -0.51 -9.47
N TYR A 82 7.93 0.41 -8.51
CA TYR A 82 9.23 0.85 -8.01
C TYR A 82 10.07 -0.30 -7.44
N TYR A 83 9.46 -1.15 -6.62
CA TYR A 83 10.18 -2.29 -6.04
C TYR A 83 10.44 -3.41 -7.05
N GLU A 84 9.65 -3.53 -8.11
CA GLU A 84 9.94 -4.42 -9.24
C GLU A 84 11.14 -3.94 -10.06
N GLU A 85 11.25 -2.64 -10.34
CA GLU A 85 12.36 -2.05 -11.09
C GLU A 85 13.70 -2.11 -10.33
N LEU A 86 13.66 -2.14 -8.99
CA LEU A 86 14.86 -2.24 -8.14
C LEU A 86 15.46 -3.66 -8.05
N LYS A 87 14.84 -4.67 -8.65
CA LYS A 87 15.40 -6.02 -8.72
C LYS A 87 16.66 -6.06 -9.55
#